data_AF-A0A373LE97-F1
#
_entry.id   AF-A0A373LE97-F1
#
_cell.length_a   1.000
_cell.length_b   1.000
_cell.length_c   1.000
_cell.angle_alpha   90.00
_cell.angle_beta   90.00
_cell.angle_gamma   90.00
#
_symmetry.space_group_name_H-M   'P 1'
#
loop_
_entity.id
_entity.type
_entity.pdbx_description
1 polymer ?
#
loop_
_entity_poly.entity_id
_entity_poly.type
_entity_poly.pdbx_seq_one_letter_code
_entity_poly.pdbx_strand_id
1 'polypeptide(L)'
;MFLTEYNEKQTLENTYNDGVEVGKEKGIEIGKAQGIEFGERRKLIEMVYKKIKRGKTVEEIADDLEEDIEVINPIFNEIEKVGLDKSLEEIIENS
;
A
#
# COMPACT_ATOMS: atom_id res chain seq x y z
N MET A 1 24.31 38.57 -36.90
CA MET A 1 24.14 37.24 -36.30
C MET A 1 24.40 37.41 -34.81
N PHE A 2 23.35 37.51 -33.98
CA PHE A 2 23.51 37.62 -32.54
C PHE A 2 23.75 36.20 -32.00
N LEU A 3 24.99 35.91 -31.59
CA LEU A 3 25.33 34.72 -30.82
C LEU A 3 24.79 34.94 -29.41
N THR A 4 23.69 34.29 -29.06
CA THR A 4 23.22 34.22 -27.67
C THR A 4 24.31 33.52 -26.85
N GLU A 5 24.90 34.23 -25.88
CA GLU A 5 25.83 33.62 -24.92
C GLU A 5 25.10 32.49 -24.20
N TYR A 6 25.58 31.27 -24.40
CA TYR A 6 25.12 30.10 -23.68
C TYR A 6 25.54 30.24 -22.22
N ASN A 7 24.57 30.54 -21.34
CA ASN A 7 24.82 30.66 -19.91
C ASN A 7 24.83 29.29 -19.25
N GLU A 8 25.98 28.62 -19.30
CA GLU A 8 26.23 27.28 -18.73
C GLU A 8 25.74 27.14 -17.29
N LYS A 9 25.91 28.19 -16.48
CA LYS A 9 25.50 28.19 -15.07
C LYS A 9 23.98 28.12 -14.91
N GLN A 10 23.26 28.89 -15.74
CA GLN A 10 21.80 28.89 -15.73
C GLN A 10 21.24 27.55 -16.25
N THR A 11 21.85 26.96 -17.28
CA THR A 11 21.45 25.64 -17.79
C THR A 11 21.66 24.55 -16.73
N LEU A 12 22.80 24.56 -16.03
CA LEU A 12 23.08 23.60 -14.97
C LEU A 12 22.09 23.74 -13.80
N GLU A 13 21.82 24.97 -13.36
CA GLU A 13 20.86 25.25 -12.29
C GLU A 13 19.43 24.81 -12.67
N ASN A 14 19.00 25.06 -13.91
CA ASN A 14 17.71 24.58 -14.42
C ASN A 14 17.64 23.05 -14.41
N THR A 15 18.66 22.36 -14.95
CA THR A 15 18.66 20.88 -14.98
C THR A 15 18.67 20.26 -13.58
N TYR A 16 19.34 20.91 -12.61
CA TYR A 16 19.32 20.46 -11.22
C TYR A 16 17.93 20.65 -10.60
N ASN A 17 17.32 21.82 -10.77
CA ASN A 17 15.98 22.11 -10.26
C ASN A 17 14.94 21.18 -10.88
N ASP A 18 15.01 20.93 -12.19
CA ASP A 18 14.14 19.97 -12.88
C ASP A 18 14.31 18.56 -12.29
N GLY A 19 15.55 18.13 -12.05
CA GLY A 19 15.84 16.84 -11.41
C GLY A 19 15.28 16.72 -9.99
N VAL A 20 15.37 17.79 -9.20
CA VAL A 20 14.81 17.85 -7.85
C VAL A 20 13.28 17.79 -7.86
N GLU A 21 12.64 18.57 -8.73
CA GLU A 21 11.18 18.58 -8.84
C GLU A 21 10.65 17.22 -9.32
N VAL A 22 11.26 16.62 -10.35
CA VAL A 22 10.91 15.27 -10.81
C VAL A 22 11.11 14.23 -9.70
N GLY A 23 12.18 14.37 -8.91
CA GLY A 23 12.43 13.49 -7.76
C GLY A 23 11.35 13.59 -6.68
N LYS A 24 10.91 14.81 -6.34
CA LYS A 24 9.82 15.05 -5.38
C LYS A 24 8.49 14.50 -5.89
N GLU A 25 8.14 14.77 -7.15
CA GLU A 25 6.89 14.29 -7.75
C GLU A 25 6.82 12.76 -7.71
N LYS A 26 7.89 12.08 -8.16
CA LYS A 26 7.99 10.61 -8.10
C LYS A 26 7.91 10.09 -6.67
N GLY A 27 8.60 10.73 -5.72
CA GLY A 27 8.54 10.35 -4.32
C GLY A 27 7.13 10.44 -3.73
N ILE A 28 6.40 11.50 -4.06
CA ILE A 28 5.01 11.69 -3.63
C ILE A 28 4.09 10.65 -4.28
N GLU A 29 4.26 10.37 -5.56
CA GLU A 29 3.46 9.37 -6.28
C GLU A 29 3.65 7.97 -5.70
N ILE A 30 4.91 7.55 -5.51
CA ILE A 30 5.24 6.26 -4.90
C ILE A 30 4.67 6.17 -3.48
N GLY A 31 4.87 7.22 -2.67
CA GLY A 31 4.37 7.24 -1.30
C GLY A 31 2.84 7.18 -1.21
N LYS A 32 2.13 7.84 -2.13
CA LYS A 32 0.67 7.75 -2.22
C LYS A 32 0.21 6.35 -2.62
N ALA A 33 0.83 5.75 -3.65
CA ALA A 33 0.49 4.41 -4.10
C ALA A 33 0.69 3.38 -2.97
N GLN A 34 1.84 3.40 -2.32
CA GLN A 34 2.15 2.52 -1.18
C GLN A 34 1.18 2.73 -0.01
N GLY A 35 0.85 3.99 0.30
CA GLY A 35 -0.08 4.32 1.38
C GLY A 35 -1.50 3.81 1.13
N ILE A 36 -1.97 3.89 -0.12
CA ILE A 36 -3.28 3.35 -0.52
C ILE A 36 -3.27 1.82 -0.41
N GLU A 37 -2.27 1.15 -1.01
CA GLU A 37 -2.16 -0.31 -1.00
C GLU A 37 -2.10 -0.87 0.43
N PHE A 38 -1.27 -0.26 1.30
CA PHE A 38 -1.20 -0.65 2.71
C PHE A 38 -2.52 -0.42 3.44
N GLY A 39 -3.21 0.69 3.17
CA GLY A 39 -4.50 1.02 3.78
C GLY A 39 -5.60 0.02 3.41
N GLU A 40 -5.68 -0.33 2.13
CA GLU A 40 -6.64 -1.31 1.59
C GLU A 40 -6.37 -2.70 2.15
N ARG A 41 -5.11 -3.17 2.10
CA ARG A 41 -4.71 -4.46 2.65
C ARG A 41 -5.01 -4.55 4.15
N ARG A 42 -4.65 -3.52 4.92
CA ARG A 42 -4.93 -3.46 6.37
C ARG A 42 -6.43 -3.54 6.63
N LYS A 43 -7.24 -2.85 5.83
CA LYS A 43 -8.70 -2.85 5.97
C LYS A 43 -9.29 -4.23 5.69
N LEU A 44 -8.80 -4.92 4.67
CA LEU A 44 -9.22 -6.27 4.33
C LEU A 44 -8.92 -7.24 5.48
N ILE A 45 -7.70 -7.22 6.03
CA ILE A 45 -7.31 -8.04 7.20
C ILE A 45 -8.24 -7.76 8.40
N GLU A 46 -8.51 -6.48 8.71
CA GLU A 46 -9.44 -6.10 9.78
C GLU A 46 -10.83 -6.73 9.59
N MET A 47 -11.36 -6.69 8.36
CA MET A 47 -12.69 -7.21 8.06
C MET A 47 -12.74 -8.73 8.15
N VAL A 48 -11.73 -9.43 7.61
CA VAL A 48 -11.60 -10.88 7.72
C VAL A 48 -11.53 -11.29 9.19
N TYR A 49 -10.63 -10.70 9.98
CA TYR A 49 -10.49 -10.96 11.42
C TYR A 49 -11.81 -10.82 12.18
N LYS A 50 -12.55 -9.73 11.93
CA LYS A 50 -13.86 -9.50 12.57
C LYS A 50 -14.90 -10.55 12.19
N LYS A 51 -14.87 -11.08 10.98
CA LYS A 51 -15.80 -12.11 10.52
C LYS A 51 -15.42 -13.50 11.05
N ILE A 52 -14.13 -13.83 11.13
CA ILE A 52 -13.65 -15.05 11.81
C ILE A 52 -14.10 -15.06 13.27
N LYS A 53 -13.98 -13.92 13.98
CA LYS A 53 -14.50 -13.78 15.35
C LYS A 53 -16.00 -14.00 15.49
N ARG A 54 -16.76 -13.87 14.40
CA ARG A 54 -18.20 -14.14 14.34
C ARG A 54 -18.51 -15.59 13.95
N GLY A 55 -17.49 -16.42 13.75
CA GLY A 55 -17.61 -17.84 13.38
C GLY A 55 -17.90 -18.08 11.91
N LYS A 56 -17.60 -17.13 11.02
CA LYS A 56 -17.82 -17.29 9.58
C LYS A 56 -16.73 -18.13 8.91
N THR A 57 -17.09 -18.92 7.91
CA THR A 57 -16.12 -19.69 7.10
C THR A 57 -15.42 -18.82 6.06
N VAL A 58 -14.36 -19.34 5.44
CA VAL A 58 -13.63 -18.66 4.36
C VAL A 58 -14.55 -18.30 3.20
N GLU A 59 -15.46 -19.21 2.82
CA GLU A 59 -16.41 -19.02 1.73
C GLU A 59 -17.43 -17.93 2.04
N GLU A 60 -17.98 -17.92 3.26
CA GLU A 60 -18.92 -16.87 3.69
C GLU A 60 -18.24 -15.50 3.78
N ILE A 61 -16.95 -15.47 4.14
CA ILE A 61 -16.17 -14.23 4.21
C ILE A 61 -15.89 -13.70 2.80
N ALA A 62 -15.52 -14.57 1.86
CA ALA A 62 -15.31 -14.21 0.46
C ALA A 62 -16.58 -13.63 -0.16
N ASP A 63 -17.73 -14.30 0.02
CA ASP A 63 -19.03 -13.81 -0.45
C ASP A 63 -19.41 -12.47 0.19
N ASP A 64 -19.30 -12.36 1.52
CA ASP A 64 -19.59 -11.14 2.28
C ASP A 64 -18.76 -9.92 1.88
N LEU A 65 -17.53 -10.15 1.39
CA LEU A 65 -16.57 -9.11 1.02
C LEU A 65 -16.53 -8.86 -0.48
N GLU A 66 -17.25 -9.65 -1.27
CA GLU A 66 -17.20 -9.64 -2.74
C GLU A 66 -15.77 -9.88 -3.26
N GLU A 67 -15.02 -10.74 -2.57
CA GLU A 67 -13.62 -11.08 -2.86
C GLU A 67 -13.47 -12.56 -3.22
N ASP A 68 -12.41 -12.89 -3.96
CA ASP A 68 -12.11 -14.27 -4.29
C ASP A 68 -11.64 -15.06 -3.05
N ILE A 69 -12.03 -16.33 -2.97
CA ILE A 69 -11.54 -17.25 -1.93
C ILE A 69 -10.01 -17.30 -1.92
N GLU A 70 -9.37 -17.22 -3.09
CA GLU A 70 -7.90 -17.21 -3.21
C GLU A 70 -7.24 -15.98 -2.57
N VAL A 71 -7.98 -14.86 -2.46
CA VAL A 71 -7.52 -13.63 -1.79
C VAL A 71 -7.76 -13.71 -0.28
N ILE A 72 -8.91 -14.25 0.15
CA ILE A 72 -9.29 -14.35 1.56
C ILE A 72 -8.53 -15.46 2.28
N ASN A 73 -8.34 -16.62 1.65
CA ASN A 73 -7.80 -17.81 2.28
C ASN A 73 -6.39 -17.60 2.87
N PRO A 74 -5.43 -16.92 2.22
CA PRO A 74 -4.14 -16.59 2.84
C PRO A 74 -4.29 -15.79 4.14
N ILE A 75 -5.12 -14.74 4.13
CA ILE A 75 -5.35 -13.86 5.29
C ILE A 75 -5.99 -14.65 6.43
N PHE A 76 -6.99 -15.47 6.11
CA PHE A 76 -7.68 -16.31 7.08
C PHE A 76 -6.69 -17.25 7.79
N ASN A 77 -5.85 -17.94 7.01
CA ASN A 77 -4.84 -18.86 7.54
C ASN A 77 -3.77 -18.15 8.36
N GLU A 78 -3.35 -16.94 7.99
CA GLU A 78 -2.42 -16.11 8.79
C GLU A 78 -3.03 -15.78 10.16
N ILE A 79 -4.28 -15.34 10.18
CA ILE A 79 -4.99 -15.02 11.42
C ILE A 79 -5.13 -16.25 12.33
N GLU A 80 -5.51 -17.41 11.76
CA GLU A 80 -5.62 -18.64 12.53
C GLU A 80 -4.29 -19.13 13.09
N LYS A 81 -3.18 -18.96 12.35
CA LYS A 81 -1.83 -19.31 12.82
C LYS A 81 -1.38 -18.42 13.97
N VAL A 82 -1.67 -17.12 13.92
CA VAL A 82 -1.30 -16.17 14.97
C VAL A 82 -2.17 -16.33 16.21
N GLY A 83 -3.46 -16.61 16.01
CA GLY A 83 -4.45 -16.83 17.07
C GLY A 83 -5.42 -15.65 17.22
N LEU A 84 -6.71 -15.98 17.40
CA LEU A 84 -7.80 -15.01 17.55
C LEU A 84 -7.81 -14.28 18.91
N ASP A 85 -7.01 -14.76 19.86
CA ASP A 85 -6.75 -14.12 21.15
C ASP A 85 -5.85 -12.88 21.03
N LYS A 86 -5.12 -12.75 19.91
CA LYS A 86 -4.20 -11.65 19.63
C LYS A 86 -4.91 -10.40 19.13
N SER A 87 -4.28 -9.25 19.36
CA SER A 87 -4.75 -7.97 18.83
C SER A 87 -4.65 -7.93 17.30
N LEU A 88 -5.44 -7.08 16.66
CA LEU A 88 -5.41 -6.90 15.22
C LEU A 88 -4.05 -6.36 14.76
N GLU A 89 -3.46 -5.47 15.56
CA GLU A 89 -2.15 -4.88 15.33
C GLU A 89 -1.05 -5.95 15.32
N GLU A 90 -1.06 -6.88 16.28
CA GLU A 90 -0.12 -8.01 16.29
C GLU A 90 -0.26 -8.90 15.06
N ILE A 91 -1.48 -9.10 14.55
CA ILE A 91 -1.71 -9.88 13.33
C ILE A 91 -1.10 -9.15 12.12
N ILE A 92 -1.42 -7.85 11.95
CA ILE A 92 -0.95 -7.06 10.81
C ILE A 92 0.59 -6.96 10.78
N GLU A 93 1.26 -6.85 11.93
CA GLU A 93 2.73 -6.81 12.00
C GLU A 93 3.38 -8.14 11.59
N ASN A 94 2.65 -9.25 11.65
CA ASN A 94 3.12 -10.59 11.26
C ASN A 94 2.59 -11.06 9.90
N SER A 95 1.83 -10.21 9.18
CA SER A 95 1.22 -10.49 7.86
C SER A 95 2.06 -9.96 6.70
#